data_AF-A0A1Q5KSY6-F1
#
_entry.id   AF-A0A1Q5KSY6-F1
#
_cell.length_a   1.000
_cell.length_b   1.000
_cell.length_c   1.000
_cell.angle_alpha   90.00
_cell.angle_beta   90.00
_cell.angle_gamma   90.00
#
_symmetry.space_group_name_H-M   'P 1'
#
loop_
_entity.id
_entity.type
_entity.pdbx_description
1 polymer ?
#
loop_
_entity_poly.entity_id
_entity_poly.type
_entity_poly.pdbx_seq_one_letter_code
_entity_poly.pdbx_strand_id
1 'polypeptide(L)' 'MVGRHCEAGDVLAADADLPADVRPGDLLAVPVAGAYHLSMACGYNLVGRPPVVAVRDGLARLLVRRESLEDIRRRDVGL' A
#
# COMPACT_ATOMS: atom_id res chain seq x y z
N MET A 1 -11.89 8.19 -3.75
CA MET A 1 -10.66 7.45 -4.13
C MET A 1 -10.76 6.03 -3.56
N VAL A 2 -10.59 5.02 -4.41
CA VAL A 2 -10.75 3.59 -4.03
C VAL A 2 -9.44 2.83 -4.24
N GLY A 3 -9.30 1.71 -3.55
CA GLY A 3 -8.18 0.81 -3.71
C GLY A 3 -8.36 -0.17 -4.89
N ARG A 4 -7.52 -1.20 -4.91
CA ARG A 4 -7.43 -2.19 -6.00
C ARG A 4 -8.09 -3.52 -5.67
N HIS A 5 -8.60 -3.70 -4.45
CA HIS A 5 -9.22 -4.94 -4.03
C HIS A 5 -10.63 -5.04 -4.60
N CYS A 6 -11.08 -6.28 -4.84
CA CYS A 6 -12.40 -6.55 -5.43
C CYS A 6 -13.58 -6.28 -4.49
N GLU A 7 -13.31 -5.81 -3.26
CA GLU A 7 -14.31 -5.57 -2.23
C GLU A 7 -14.86 -4.15 -2.38
N ALA A 8 -16.19 -4.00 -2.33
CA ALA A 8 -16.85 -2.70 -2.50
C ALA A 8 -16.46 -1.71 -1.38
N GLY A 9 -16.11 -2.24 -0.21
CA GLY A 9 -15.61 -1.50 0.94
C GLY A 9 -14.16 -1.01 0.83
N ASP A 10 -13.43 -1.31 -0.26
CA ASP A 10 -12.05 -0.84 -0.45
C ASP A 10 -12.00 0.65 -0.85
N VAL A 11 -12.51 1.50 0.02
CA VAL A 11 -12.57 2.96 -0.13
C VAL A 11 -11.50 3.59 0.76
N LEU A 12 -10.51 4.24 0.13
CA LEU A 12 -9.43 4.92 0.85
C LEU A 12 -9.86 6.29 1.38
N ALA A 13 -10.63 7.03 0.57
CA ALA A 13 -11.21 8.32 0.94
C ALA A 13 -12.48 8.56 0.15
N ALA A 14 -13.62 8.68 0.84
CA ALA A 14 -14.87 9.12 0.25
C ALA A 14 -14.84 10.64 0.03
N ASP A 15 -15.40 11.11 -1.07
CA ASP A 15 -15.58 12.54 -1.37
C ASP A 15 -14.31 13.40 -1.24
N ALA A 16 -13.14 12.81 -1.51
CA ALA A 16 -11.88 13.54 -1.50
C ALA A 16 -11.83 14.55 -2.64
N ASP A 17 -11.67 15.83 -2.29
CA ASP A 17 -11.39 16.89 -3.26
C ASP A 17 -10.02 16.65 -3.89
N LEU A 18 -10.03 16.37 -5.19
CA LEU A 18 -8.82 16.19 -6.00
C LEU A 18 -8.77 17.24 -7.11
N PRO A 19 -7.56 17.61 -7.57
CA PRO A 19 -7.42 18.44 -8.75
C PRO A 19 -8.17 17.85 -9.96
N ALA A 20 -8.76 18.71 -10.79
CA ALA A 20 -9.55 18.29 -11.94
C ALA A 20 -8.72 17.64 -13.07
N ASP A 21 -7.40 17.77 -13.02
CA ASP A 21 -6.46 17.32 -14.04
C ASP A 21 -5.71 16.01 -13.67
N VAL A 22 -6.13 15.31 -12.60
CA VAL A 22 -5.56 14.01 -12.21
C VAL A 22 -5.71 12.97 -13.34
N ARG A 23 -4.62 12.24 -13.59
CA ARG A 23 -4.52 11.24 -14.67
C ARG A 23 -3.86 9.94 -14.20
N PRO A 24 -4.08 8.84 -14.94
CA PRO A 24 -3.31 7.61 -14.73
C PRO A 24 -1.81 7.90 -14.81
N GLY A 25 -1.07 7.48 -13.78
CA GLY A 25 0.37 7.73 -13.64
C GLY A 25 0.71 8.78 -12.59
N ASP A 26 -0.24 9.61 -12.18
CA ASP A 26 -0.03 10.57 -11.08
C ASP A 26 0.11 9.85 -9.74
N LEU A 27 0.83 10.49 -8.81
CA LEU A 27 1.01 10.00 -7.45
C LEU A 27 0.08 10.75 -6.49
N LEU A 28 -0.66 9.99 -5.68
CA LEU A 28 -1.50 10.52 -4.61
C LEU A 28 -0.86 10.22 -3.26
N ALA A 29 -0.86 11.20 -2.37
CA ALA A 29 -0.37 11.06 -1.01
C ALA A 29 -1.54 10.95 -0.03
N VAL A 30 -1.49 9.94 0.85
CA VAL A 30 -2.44 9.79 1.96
C VAL A 30 -1.74 10.19 3.25
N PRO A 31 -2.03 11.37 3.82
CA PRO A 31 -1.40 11.81 5.07
C PRO A 31 -1.89 10.98 6.25
N VAL A 32 -1.21 11.11 7.39
CA VAL A 32 -1.58 10.42 8.65
C VAL A 32 -1.52 8.88 8.55
N ALA A 33 -0.82 8.34 7.55
CA ALA A 33 -0.64 6.90 7.34
C ALA A 33 0.50 6.26 8.18
N GLY A 34 1.01 6.96 9.19
CA GLY A 34 2.20 6.55 9.94
C GLY A 34 1.94 5.51 11.05
N ALA A 35 0.74 5.51 11.63
CA ALA A 35 0.35 4.59 12.69
C ALA A 35 -0.67 3.57 12.16
N TYR A 36 -0.56 2.33 12.65
CA TYR A 36 -1.49 1.21 12.40
C TYR A 36 -1.62 0.69 10.96
N HIS A 37 -1.26 1.46 9.94
CA HIS A 37 -1.42 1.07 8.54
C HIS A 37 -0.57 -0.17 8.18
N LEU A 38 0.74 -0.12 8.46
CA LEU A 38 1.61 -1.27 8.18
C LEU A 38 1.29 -2.46 9.09
N SER A 39 1.01 -2.22 10.38
CA SER A 39 0.78 -3.29 11.35
C SER A 39 -0.54 -4.03 11.11
N MET A 40 -1.54 -3.36 10.53
CA MET A 40 -2.84 -3.95 10.18
C MET A 40 -2.92 -4.42 8.72
N ALA A 41 -1.89 -4.20 7.91
CA ALA A 41 -1.88 -4.63 6.52
C ALA A 41 -1.91 -6.17 6.39
N CYS A 42 -2.69 -6.66 5.44
CA CYS A 42 -2.88 -8.09 5.19
C CYS A 42 -2.62 -8.44 3.71
N GLY A 43 -2.38 -9.71 3.43
CA GLY A 43 -2.14 -10.24 2.07
C GLY A 43 -3.41 -10.52 1.27
N TYR A 44 -4.50 -9.79 1.52
CA TYR A 44 -5.78 -10.00 0.84
C TYR A 44 -5.62 -9.86 -0.69
N ASN A 45 -6.32 -10.69 -1.46
CA ASN A 45 -6.15 -10.83 -2.91
C ASN A 45 -4.71 -11.13 -3.37
N LEU A 46 -3.91 -11.78 -2.51
CA LEU A 46 -2.50 -12.09 -2.77
C LEU A 46 -1.64 -10.84 -3.09
N VAL A 47 -2.06 -9.67 -2.60
CA VAL A 47 -1.30 -8.44 -2.72
C VAL A 47 -0.33 -8.37 -1.53
N GLY A 48 0.97 -8.44 -1.82
CA GLY A 48 2.01 -8.31 -0.80
C GLY A 48 2.05 -6.92 -0.18
N ARG A 49 2.48 -6.83 1.09
CA ARG A 49 2.64 -5.56 1.80
C ARG A 49 3.61 -4.62 1.09
N PRO A 50 3.35 -3.30 1.12
CA PRO A 50 4.20 -2.31 0.45
C PRO A 50 5.55 -2.17 1.16
N PRO A 51 6.58 -1.63 0.47
CA PRO A 51 7.83 -1.26 1.12
C PRO A 51 7.63 -0.09 2.08
N VAL A 52 8.51 0.02 3.07
CA VAL A 52 8.59 1.15 4.00
C VAL A 52 9.92 1.85 3.78
N VAL A 53 9.87 3.17 3.61
CA VAL A 53 11.05 4.01 3.38
C VAL A 53 11.14 5.06 4.48
N ALA A 54 12.33 5.23 5.06
CA ALA A 54 12.64 6.38 5.89
C ALA A 54 13.21 7.50 5.04
N VAL A 55 12.77 8.72 5.28
CA VAL A 55 13.37 9.92 4.69
C VAL A 55 13.93 10.78 5.81
N ARG A 56 15.18 11.20 5.67
CA ARG A 56 15.85 12.11 6.60
C ARG A 56 16.85 12.96 5.82
N ASP A 57 16.82 14.27 6.05
CA ASP A 57 17.76 15.23 5.44
C ASP A 57 17.82 15.11 3.90
N GLY A 58 16.67 14.92 3.26
CA GLY A 58 16.55 14.75 1.80
C GLY A 58 16.98 13.37 1.27
N LEU A 59 17.46 12.46 2.13
CA LEU A 59 17.89 11.13 1.76
C LEU A 59 16.82 10.08 2.10
N ALA A 60 16.55 9.19 1.15
CA ALA A 60 15.62 8.09 1.30
C ALA A 60 16.35 6.77 1.49
N ARG A 61 15.91 5.95 2.46
CA ARG A 61 16.43 4.60 2.72
C ARG A 61 15.30 3.60 2.92
N LEU A 62 15.38 2.47 2.24
CA LEU A 62 14.47 1.34 2.44
C LEU A 62 14.66 0.77 3.85
N LEU A 63 13.57 0.72 4.63
CA LEU A 63 13.52 0.05 5.94
C LEU A 63 12.98 -1.38 5.81
N VAL A 64 11.91 -1.53 5.03
CA VAL A 64 11.23 -2.81 4.81
C VAL A 64 11.02 -2.96 3.32
N ARG A 65 11.49 -4.06 2.72
CA ARG A 65 11.26 -4.35 1.30
C ARG A 65 9.80 -4.74 1.06
N ARG A 66 9.34 -4.57 -0.18
CA ARG A 66 8.05 -5.08 -0.65
C ARG A 66 8.01 -6.61 -0.49
N GLU A 67 6.86 -7.14 -0.09
CA GLU A 67 6.61 -8.59 -0.14
C GLU A 67 6.38 -9.06 -1.59
N SER A 68 7.01 -10.16 -1.95
CA SER A 68 6.81 -10.85 -3.23
C SER A 68 5.74 -11.94 -3.10
N LEU A 69 5.33 -12.50 -4.23
CA LEU A 69 4.45 -13.68 -4.23
C LEU A 69 5.11 -14.89 -3.54
N GLU A 70 6.44 -14.99 -3.60
CA GLU A 70 7.18 -16.02 -2.87
C GLU A 70 7.05 -15.83 -1.36
N ASP A 71 7.15 -14.60 -0.85
CA ASP A 71 6.97 -14.33 0.58
C ASP A 71 5.59 -14.78 1.09
N ILE A 72 4.56 -14.62 0.26
CA ILE A 72 3.19 -15.05 0.57
C ILE A 72 3.12 -16.59 0.64
N ARG A 73 3.71 -17.28 -0.35
CA ARG A 73 3.69 -18.75 -0.49
C ARG A 73 4.57 -19.50 0.49
N ARG A 74 5.50 -18.83 1.18
CA ARG A 74 6.41 -19.47 2.16
C ARG A 74 5.71 -20.20 3.31
N ARG A 75 4.42 -19.96 3.51
CA ARG A 75 3.61 -20.63 4.53
C ARG A 75 2.89 -21.88 4.03
N ASP A 76 2.82 -22.07 2.72
CA ASP A 76 2.11 -23.20 2.13
C ASP A 76 2.96 -24.46 2.30
N VAL A 77 2.37 -25.51 2.87
CA VAL A 77 2.97 -26.84 2.86
C VAL A 77 2.56 -27.48 1.54
N GLY A 78 3.53 -27.69 0.65
CA GLY A 78 3.30 -28.32 -0.65
C GLY A 78 2.66 -29.71 -0.52
N LEU A 79 2.21 -30.25 -1.66
CA LEU A 79 1.82 -31.65 -1.79
C LEU A 79 3.04 -32.54 -2.06
#